data_AF-A0A954IXF1-F1
#
_entry.id   AF-A0A954IXF1-F1
#
_cell.length_a   1.000
_cell.length_b   1.000
_cell.length_c   1.000
_cell.angle_alpha   90.00
_cell.angle_beta   90.00
_cell.angle_gamma   90.00
#
_symmetry.space_group_name_H-M   'P 1'
#
loop_
_entity.id
_entity.type
_entity.pdbx_description
1 polymer ?
#
loop_
_entity_poly.entity_id
_entity_poly.type
_entity_poly.pdbx_seq_one_letter_code
_entity_poly.pdbx_strand_id
1 'polypeptide(L)'
;MVITELAGLLDARGGRLLVGITGPPGAGKSTLARAVLSGVGQGCYLPMDGFHLSNAELDGLGRRDRKGAADTFDAAGYVASLRLVAGEYGRRDVYVPDFDRARDEPVPAGLVIPADCR
;
A
#
# COMPACT_ATOMS: atom_id res chain seq x y z
N MET A 1 22.08 -5.76 1.23
CA MET A 1 21.74 -5.79 2.66
C MET A 1 20.24 -5.95 2.83
N VAL A 2 19.41 -4.92 2.58
CA VAL A 2 17.93 -5.01 2.76
C VAL A 2 17.27 -6.11 1.93
N ILE A 3 17.58 -6.24 0.63
CA ILE A 3 16.98 -7.28 -0.22
C ILE A 3 17.33 -8.70 0.27
N THR A 4 18.59 -8.91 0.66
CA THR A 4 19.07 -10.19 1.18
C THR A 4 18.39 -10.57 2.49
N GLU A 5 18.20 -9.61 3.40
CA GLU A 5 17.47 -9.81 4.65
C GLU A 5 16.00 -10.15 4.40
N LEU A 6 15.34 -9.43 3.49
CA LEU A 6 13.96 -9.70 3.12
C LEU A 6 13.79 -11.07 2.47
N ALA A 7 14.71 -11.48 1.60
CA ALA A 7 14.72 -12.83 1.01
C ALA A 7 14.86 -13.91 2.10
N GLY A 8 15.78 -13.73 3.05
CA GLY A 8 15.92 -14.65 4.18
C GLY A 8 14.67 -14.73 5.06
N LEU A 9 13.99 -13.60 5.30
CA LEU A 9 12.72 -13.58 6.05
C LEU A 9 11.58 -14.24 5.28
N LEU A 10 11.54 -14.07 3.95
CA LEU A 10 10.58 -14.73 3.06
C LEU A 10 10.78 -16.24 3.02
N ASP A 11 12.02 -16.72 3.01
CA ASP A 11 12.31 -18.16 3.01
C ASP A 11 12.03 -18.80 4.38
N ALA A 12 12.31 -18.08 5.47
CA ALA A 12 12.01 -18.53 6.82
C ALA A 12 10.50 -18.55 7.14
N ARG A 13 9.67 -17.81 6.38
CA ARG A 13 8.21 -17.81 6.54
C ARG A 13 7.54 -18.60 5.41
N GLY A 14 6.75 -19.60 5.79
CA GLY A 14 5.78 -20.22 4.88
C GLY A 14 4.60 -19.28 4.62
N GLY A 15 4.72 -18.35 3.67
CA GLY A 15 3.65 -17.39 3.36
C GLY A 15 4.09 -16.12 2.66
N ARG A 16 3.30 -15.06 2.88
CA ARG A 16 3.52 -13.67 2.48
C ARG A 16 4.13 -12.84 3.61
N LEU A 17 5.07 -11.96 3.30
CA LEU A 17 5.70 -11.00 4.21
C LEU A 17 5.20 -9.59 3.92
N LEU A 18 4.54 -8.96 4.89
CA LEU A 18 4.19 -7.54 4.80
C LEU A 18 5.36 -6.68 5.30
N VAL A 19 5.84 -5.78 4.43
CA VAL A 19 6.93 -4.85 4.74
C VAL A 19 6.41 -3.41 4.65
N GLY A 20 6.47 -2.69 5.78
CA GLY A 20 6.13 -1.27 5.83
C GLY A 20 7.32 -0.38 5.48
N ILE A 21 7.15 0.52 4.51
CA ILE A 21 8.15 1.55 4.17
C ILE A 21 7.57 2.93 4.51
N THR A 22 8.12 3.57 5.53
CA THR A 22 7.63 4.86 6.05
C THR A 22 8.70 5.95 5.93
N GLY A 23 8.30 7.21 6.07
CA GLY A 23 9.18 8.37 5.94
C GLY A 23 8.48 9.59 5.36
N PRO A 24 9.09 10.78 5.45
CA PRO A 24 8.47 12.03 5.03
C PRO A 24 8.23 12.10 3.50
N PRO A 25 7.39 13.03 3.01
CA PRO A 25 7.27 13.33 1.59
C PRO A 25 8.65 13.59 0.96
N GLY A 26 8.86 13.15 -0.28
CA GLY A 26 10.14 13.32 -0.98
C GLY A 26 11.29 12.41 -0.54
N ALA A 27 11.16 11.62 0.55
CA ALA A 27 12.23 10.77 1.06
C ALA A 27 12.60 9.54 0.19
N GLY A 28 12.02 9.39 -1.00
CA GLY A 28 12.34 8.28 -1.91
C GLY A 28 11.70 6.93 -1.56
N LYS A 29 10.66 6.89 -0.72
CA LYS A 29 9.96 5.64 -0.32
C LYS A 29 9.52 4.78 -1.51
N SER A 30 8.87 5.38 -2.50
CA SER A 30 8.42 4.67 -3.70
C SER A 30 9.59 4.19 -4.56
N THR A 31 10.71 4.93 -4.57
CA THR A 31 11.95 4.49 -5.22
C THR A 31 12.51 3.25 -4.54
N LEU A 32 12.60 3.25 -3.20
CA LEU A 32 13.03 2.09 -2.43
C LEU A 32 12.10 0.90 -2.62
N ALA A 33 10.78 1.12 -2.55
CA ALA A 33 9.78 0.06 -2.76
C ALA A 33 9.98 -0.62 -4.12
N ARG A 34 10.11 0.15 -5.20
CA ARG A 34 10.36 -0.40 -6.55
C ARG A 34 11.68 -1.14 -6.66
N ALA A 35 12.75 -0.65 -6.02
CA ALA A 35 14.03 -1.32 -6.00
C ALA A 35 13.96 -2.67 -5.26
N VAL A 36 13.24 -2.73 -4.13
CA VAL A 36 13.00 -3.97 -3.38
C VAL A 36 12.19 -4.97 -4.21
N LEU A 37 11.10 -4.53 -4.85
CA LEU A 37 10.27 -5.38 -5.69
C LEU A 37 11.06 -5.97 -6.86
N SER A 38 11.87 -5.15 -7.53
CA SER A 38 12.75 -5.61 -8.60
C SER A 38 13.82 -6.59 -8.11
N GLY A 39 14.31 -6.44 -6.87
CA GLY A 39 15.36 -7.29 -6.31
C GLY A 39 14.85 -8.64 -5.80
N VAL A 40 13.64 -8.68 -5.24
CA VAL A 40 13.02 -9.91 -4.71
C VAL A 40 12.30 -10.69 -5.83
N GLY A 41 11.70 -10.00 -6.79
CA GLY A 41 11.06 -10.60 -7.98
C GLY A 41 9.70 -11.27 -7.73
N GLN A 42 9.24 -11.36 -6.49
CA GLN A 42 7.96 -12.00 -6.12
C GLN A 42 7.02 -11.10 -5.29
N GLY A 43 7.37 -9.83 -5.12
CA GLY A 43 6.61 -8.89 -4.30
C GLY A 43 5.58 -8.07 -5.07
N CYS A 44 4.72 -7.40 -4.32
CA CYS A 44 3.70 -6.47 -4.81
C CYS A 44 3.66 -5.22 -3.91
N TYR A 45 3.07 -4.15 -4.42
CA TYR A 45 3.10 -2.84 -3.79
C TYR A 45 1.69 -2.39 -3.40
N LEU A 46 1.46 -2.02 -2.15
CA LEU A 46 0.22 -1.40 -1.71
C LEU A 46 0.51 0.01 -1.17
N PRO A 47 0.27 1.09 -1.95
CA PRO A 47 0.44 2.45 -1.46
C PRO A 47 -0.68 2.83 -0.47
N MET A 48 -0.33 3.57 0.58
CA MET A 48 -1.31 4.18 1.48
C MET A 48 -2.10 5.31 0.80
N ASP A 49 -1.59 5.88 -0.29
CA ASP A 49 -2.23 7.01 -0.98
C ASP A 49 -3.64 6.68 -1.47
N GLY A 50 -3.93 5.43 -1.87
CA GLY A 50 -5.28 5.01 -2.27
C GLY A 50 -6.33 5.12 -1.16
N PHE A 51 -5.89 5.30 0.09
CA PHE A 51 -6.72 5.41 1.28
C PHE A 51 -6.87 6.85 1.78
N HIS A 52 -6.54 7.86 0.97
CA HIS A 52 -7.03 9.21 1.25
C HIS A 52 -8.56 9.19 1.30
N LEU A 53 -9.15 10.03 2.15
CA LEU A 53 -10.56 10.37 2.01
C LEU A 53 -10.76 11.09 0.67
N SER A 54 -11.94 10.92 0.08
CA SER A 54 -12.29 11.64 -1.15
C SER A 54 -12.27 13.14 -0.91
N ASN A 55 -12.07 13.91 -1.98
CA ASN A 55 -12.11 15.35 -1.86
C ASN A 55 -13.44 15.87 -1.32
N ALA A 56 -14.56 15.24 -1.71
CA ALA A 56 -15.88 15.59 -1.21
C ALA A 56 -16.01 15.40 0.31
N GLU A 57 -15.48 14.30 0.86
CA GLU A 57 -15.47 14.06 2.30
C GLU A 57 -14.55 15.07 3.01
N LEU A 58 -13.38 15.37 2.43
CA LEU A 58 -12.46 16.36 2.99
C LEU A 58 -13.05 17.78 2.98
N ASP A 59 -13.81 18.15 1.95
CA ASP A 59 -14.52 19.43 1.86
C ASP A 59 -15.62 19.49 2.94
N GLY A 60 -16.39 18.40 3.11
CA GLY A 60 -17.39 18.28 4.18
C GLY A 60 -16.79 18.38 5.59
N LEU A 61 -15.56 17.92 5.78
CA LEU A 61 -14.81 18.02 7.04
C LEU A 61 -14.05 19.34 7.21
N GLY A 62 -13.95 20.18 6.17
CA GLY A 62 -13.13 21.38 6.17
C GLY A 62 -11.62 21.10 6.30
N ARG A 63 -11.13 20.01 5.69
CA ARG A 63 -9.73 19.53 5.80
C ARG A 63 -9.01 19.39 4.46
N ARG A 64 -9.62 19.88 3.37
CA ARG A 64 -9.09 19.71 2.02
C ARG A 64 -7.69 20.30 1.83
N ASP A 65 -7.43 21.43 2.48
CA ASP A 65 -6.14 22.14 2.51
C ASP A 65 -5.03 21.35 3.22
N ARG A 66 -5.38 20.39 4.07
CA ARG A 66 -4.46 19.58 4.86
C ARG A 66 -4.32 18.15 4.34
N LYS A 67 -4.76 17.86 3.11
CA LYS A 67 -4.67 16.54 2.48
C LYS A 67 -3.24 15.99 2.59
N GLY A 68 -3.11 14.76 3.08
CA GLY A 68 -1.84 14.12 3.43
C GLY A 68 -1.53 14.14 4.93
N ALA A 69 -2.29 14.86 5.75
CA ALA A 69 -2.24 14.73 7.21
C ALA A 69 -2.91 13.42 7.67
N ALA A 70 -2.53 12.92 8.85
CA ALA A 70 -3.00 11.62 9.36
C ALA A 70 -4.53 11.51 9.44
N ASP A 71 -5.21 12.62 9.72
CA ASP A 71 -6.67 12.73 9.82
C ASP A 71 -7.41 12.90 8.49
N THR A 72 -6.70 12.73 7.36
CA THR A 72 -7.23 12.81 5.98
C THR A 72 -7.22 11.45 5.25
N PHE A 73 -6.95 10.36 5.98
CA PHE A 73 -6.95 9.00 5.46
C PHE A 73 -8.00 8.13 6.14
N ASP A 74 -8.52 7.15 5.40
CA ASP A 74 -9.18 5.97 5.94
C ASP A 74 -8.14 4.95 6.43
N ALA A 75 -7.57 5.22 7.61
CA ALA A 75 -6.61 4.31 8.24
C ALA A 75 -7.24 2.96 8.62
N ALA A 76 -8.53 2.92 8.93
CA ALA A 76 -9.23 1.69 9.27
C ALA A 76 -9.38 0.79 8.03
N GLY A 77 -9.77 1.35 6.89
CA GLY A 77 -9.81 0.68 5.59
C GLY A 77 -8.44 0.19 5.13
N TYR A 78 -7.38 0.95 5.40
CA TYR A 78 -6.01 0.50 5.11
C TYR A 78 -5.64 -0.75 5.92
N VAL A 79 -5.89 -0.75 7.23
CA VAL A 79 -5.64 -1.91 8.09
C VAL A 79 -6.52 -3.11 7.70
N ALA A 80 -7.78 -2.89 7.36
CA ALA A 80 -8.67 -3.94 6.87
C ALA A 80 -8.15 -4.56 5.57
N SER A 81 -7.69 -3.74 4.62
CA SER A 81 -7.07 -4.19 3.38
C SER A 81 -5.81 -5.00 3.63
N LEU A 82 -4.92 -4.56 4.53
CA LEU A 82 -3.71 -5.32 4.89
C LEU A 82 -4.03 -6.69 5.48
N ARG A 83 -5.05 -6.77 6.35
CA ARG A 83 -5.52 -8.04 6.93
C ARG A 83 -6.09 -8.97 5.87
N LEU A 84 -6.89 -8.43 4.94
CA LEU A 84 -7.45 -9.19 3.83
C LEU A 84 -6.36 -9.71 2.89
N VAL A 85 -5.43 -8.84 2.49
CA VAL A 85 -4.26 -9.19 1.67
C VAL A 85 -3.41 -10.27 2.32
N ALA A 86 -3.19 -10.23 3.64
CA ALA A 86 -2.47 -11.29 4.33
C ALA A 86 -3.25 -12.61 4.39
N GLY A 87 -4.56 -12.54 4.69
CA GLY A 87 -5.40 -13.73 4.88
C GLY A 87 -5.78 -14.48 3.60
N GLU A 88 -5.78 -13.80 2.45
CA GLU A 88 -6.15 -14.38 1.15
C GLU A 88 -4.95 -14.83 0.30
N TYR A 89 -3.74 -14.81 0.87
CA TYR A 89 -2.54 -15.34 0.20
C TYR A 89 -2.75 -16.78 -0.27
N GLY A 90 -2.43 -17.05 -1.54
CA GLY A 90 -2.61 -18.35 -2.18
C GLY A 90 -4.07 -18.74 -2.47
N ARG A 91 -5.05 -17.86 -2.19
CA ARG A 91 -6.48 -18.15 -2.36
C ARG A 91 -7.12 -17.36 -3.49
N ARG A 92 -6.95 -16.04 -3.51
CA ARG A 92 -7.52 -15.15 -4.53
C ARG A 92 -6.83 -13.79 -4.57
N ASP A 93 -6.97 -13.13 -5.71
CA ASP A 93 -6.57 -11.75 -5.89
C ASP A 93 -7.40 -10.82 -5.00
N VAL A 94 -6.76 -9.78 -4.47
CA VAL A 94 -7.42 -8.77 -3.64
C VAL A 94 -7.34 -7.42 -4.36
N TYR A 95 -8.51 -6.84 -4.64
CA TYR A 95 -8.62 -5.50 -5.21
C TYR A 95 -8.66 -4.47 -4.09
N VAL A 96 -7.82 -3.45 -4.22
CA VAL A 96 -7.61 -2.41 -3.21
C VAL A 96 -7.67 -1.03 -3.87
N PRO A 97 -7.96 0.04 -3.11
CA PRO A 97 -7.91 1.40 -3.63
C PRO A 97 -6.52 1.78 -4.13
N ASP A 98 -6.47 2.55 -5.22
CA ASP A 98 -5.27 3.27 -5.67
C ASP A 98 -5.54 4.77 -5.68
N PHE A 99 -4.54 5.59 -5.92
CA PHE A 99 -4.67 7.04 -5.98
C PHE A 99 -4.36 7.57 -7.38
N ASP A 100 -5.37 8.17 -8.01
CA ASP A 100 -5.20 8.84 -9.29
C ASP A 100 -4.62 10.24 -9.07
N ARG A 101 -3.34 10.40 -9.43
CA ARG A 101 -2.62 11.67 -9.30
C ARG A 101 -3.09 12.77 -10.26
N ALA A 102 -3.71 12.41 -11.38
CA ALA A 102 -4.25 13.38 -12.33
C ALA A 102 -5.59 13.94 -11.84
N ARG A 103 -6.39 13.09 -11.18
CA ARG A 103 -7.66 13.50 -10.55
C ARG A 103 -7.50 14.03 -9.13
N ASP A 104 -6.36 13.74 -8.50
CA ASP A 104 -6.15 13.95 -7.06
C ASP A 104 -7.26 13.27 -6.24
N GLU A 105 -7.58 12.00 -6.53
CA GLU A 105 -8.65 11.24 -5.87
C GLU A 105 -8.26 9.78 -5.62
N PRO A 106 -8.74 9.16 -4.52
CA PRO A 106 -8.72 7.71 -4.38
C PRO A 106 -9.69 7.06 -5.39
N VAL A 107 -9.28 5.94 -5.97
CA VAL A 107 -10.05 5.14 -6.93
C VAL A 107 -10.29 3.76 -6.32
N PRO A 108 -11.54 3.39 -6.00
CA PRO A 108 -11.87 2.05 -5.52
C PRO A 108 -11.43 0.98 -6.53
N ALA A 109 -10.87 -0.12 -6.02
CA ALA A 109 -10.36 -1.22 -6.84
C ALA A 109 -9.37 -0.79 -7.95
N GLY A 110 -8.62 0.30 -7.73
CA GLY A 110 -7.62 0.81 -8.67
C GLY A 110 -6.36 -0.04 -8.79
N LEU A 111 -6.12 -0.94 -7.82
CA LEU A 111 -4.96 -1.82 -7.80
C LEU A 111 -5.37 -3.25 -7.46
N VAL A 112 -4.67 -4.23 -8.03
CA VAL A 112 -4.75 -5.65 -7.67
C VAL A 112 -3.50 -6.08 -6.90
N ILE A 113 -3.71 -6.80 -5.81
CA ILE A 113 -2.69 -7.57 -5.13
C ILE A 113 -2.89 -9.05 -5.51
N PRO A 114 -2.04 -9.61 -6.39
CA PRO A 114 -2.17 -11.00 -6.85
C PRO A 114 -2.13 -11.99 -5.70
N ALA A 115 -2.83 -13.12 -5.82
CA ALA A 115 -2.86 -14.17 -4.81
C ALA A 115 -1.47 -14.77 -4.51
N ASP A 116 -0.60 -14.81 -5.52
CA ASP A 116 0.72 -15.46 -5.52
C ASP A 116 1.88 -14.53 -5.10
N CYS A 117 1.64 -13.23 -4.97
CA CYS A 117 2.62 -12.29 -4.42
C CYS A 117 3.05 -12.69 -3.00
N ARG A 118 4.34 -12.63 -2.69
CA ARG A 118 4.92 -13.00 -1.39
C ARG A 118 5.46 -11.81 -0.62
#